data_AF-A0A7W7WVF1-F1
#
_entry.id   AF-A0A7W7WVF1-F1
#
_cell.length_a   1.000
_cell.length_b   1.000
_cell.length_c   1.000
_cell.angle_alpha   90.00
_cell.angle_beta   90.00
_cell.angle_gamma   90.00
#
_symmetry.space_group_name_H-M   'P 1'
#
loop_
_entity.id
_entity.type
_entity.pdbx_description
1 polymer ?
#
loop_
_entity_poly.entity_id
_entity_poly.type
_entity_poly.pdbx_seq_one_letter_code
_entity_poly.pdbx_strand_id
1 'polypeptide(L)'
;MSRGRRIAAAWSSLSARELTDQIRQAVKSRDADVREAWEVVRADQVLAARVRGALAGLRAEFRGHRDEAMWLLWISQAQQRLNRPVEPAAPEPEPEVADVVEEVVEVRPPDRPEPAPRADRPSVPTMVFQEPSGR
;
A
#
# COMPACT_ATOMS: atom_id res chain seq x y z
N MET A 1 22.33 8.66 26.42
CA MET A 1 21.20 8.63 25.47
C MET A 1 21.59 9.46 24.26
N SER A 2 21.67 8.85 23.08
CA SER A 2 22.08 9.51 21.84
C SER A 2 21.01 10.45 21.30
N ARG A 3 21.40 11.35 20.38
CA ARG A 3 20.50 12.39 19.87
C ARG A 3 19.39 11.77 19.02
N GLY A 4 19.70 10.80 18.17
CA GLY A 4 18.68 10.07 17.39
C GLY A 4 17.64 9.37 18.27
N ARG A 5 18.07 8.79 19.40
CA ARG A 5 17.14 8.15 20.35
C ARG A 5 16.22 9.15 21.05
N ARG A 6 16.67 10.38 21.31
CA ARG A 6 15.79 11.45 21.82
C ARG A 6 14.78 11.92 20.77
N ILE A 7 15.20 12.03 19.51
CA ILE A 7 14.31 12.39 18.39
C ILE A 7 13.22 11.33 18.23
N ALA A 8 13.58 10.05 18.21
CA ALA A 8 12.60 8.96 18.12
C ALA A 8 11.64 8.93 19.32
N ALA A 9 12.14 9.19 20.54
CA ALA A 9 11.30 9.31 21.73
C ALA A 9 10.36 10.53 21.68
N ALA A 10 10.77 11.63 21.05
CA ALA A 10 9.87 12.75 20.80
C ALA A 10 8.79 12.36 19.78
N TRP A 11 9.15 11.66 18.70
CA TRP A 11 8.18 11.24 17.68
C TRP A 11 7.09 10.31 18.21
N SER A 12 7.38 9.48 19.22
CA SER A 12 6.38 8.59 19.81
C SER A 12 5.31 9.32 20.62
N SER A 13 5.64 10.47 21.21
CA SER A 13 4.70 11.29 22.01
C SER A 13 3.91 12.33 21.21
N LEU A 14 4.28 12.60 19.96
CA LEU A 14 3.56 13.53 19.09
C LEU A 14 2.20 13.02 18.64
N SER A 15 1.28 13.94 18.32
CA SER A 15 0.05 13.62 17.59
C SER A 15 0.35 13.22 16.13
N ALA A 16 -0.62 12.62 15.43
CA ALA A 16 -0.45 12.21 14.04
C ALA A 16 -0.13 13.39 13.09
N ARG A 17 -0.72 14.56 13.34
CA ARG A 17 -0.51 15.77 12.52
C ARG A 17 0.90 16.33 12.74
N GLU A 18 1.30 16.49 14.00
CA GLU A 18 2.65 16.96 14.35
C GLU A 18 3.74 15.99 13.89
N LEU A 19 3.48 14.67 13.99
CA LEU A 19 4.38 13.66 13.47
C LEU A 19 4.54 13.82 11.96
N THR A 20 3.46 14.04 11.21
CA THR A 20 3.52 14.22 9.75
C THR A 20 4.36 15.43 9.37
N ASP A 21 4.18 16.55 10.06
CA ASP A 21 5.02 17.74 9.87
C ASP A 21 6.48 17.42 10.17
N GLN A 22 6.79 16.84 11.33
CA GLN A 22 8.17 16.52 11.72
C GLN A 22 8.84 15.54 10.75
N ILE A 23 8.10 14.54 10.27
CA ILE A 23 8.59 13.60 9.26
C ILE A 23 8.86 14.34 7.95
N ARG A 24 8.01 15.30 7.54
CA ARG A 24 8.23 16.14 6.35
C ARG A 24 9.55 16.91 6.42
N GLN A 25 9.94 17.45 7.59
CA GLN A 25 11.28 18.04 7.72
C GLN A 25 12.39 16.98 7.74
N ALA A 26 12.16 15.84 8.40
CA ALA A 26 13.13 14.76 8.51
C ALA A 26 13.46 14.05 7.18
N VAL A 27 12.52 13.92 6.23
CA VAL A 27 12.82 13.39 4.88
C VAL A 27 13.73 14.31 4.08
N LYS A 28 13.63 15.63 4.31
CA LYS A 28 14.46 16.64 3.66
C LYS A 28 15.84 16.76 4.31
N SER A 29 15.87 16.65 5.64
CA SER A 29 17.10 16.67 6.41
C SER A 29 17.91 15.39 6.17
N ARG A 30 19.17 15.55 5.75
CA ARG A 30 20.12 14.45 5.57
C ARG A 30 21.08 14.30 6.76
N ASP A 31 20.67 14.81 7.91
CA ASP A 31 21.50 14.89 9.11
C ASP A 31 21.81 13.50 9.68
N ALA A 32 22.96 13.40 10.37
CA ALA A 32 23.38 12.16 11.03
C ALA A 32 22.43 11.78 12.18
N ASP A 33 21.95 12.77 12.93
CA ASP A 33 21.02 12.56 14.05
C ASP A 33 19.67 12.03 13.58
N VAL A 34 19.18 12.52 12.44
CA VAL A 34 17.94 12.05 11.80
C VAL A 34 18.14 10.62 11.28
N ARG A 35 19.31 10.31 10.69
CA ARG A 35 19.66 8.93 10.30
C ARG A 35 19.64 7.97 11.49
N GLU A 36 20.21 8.37 12.62
CA GLU A 36 20.16 7.55 13.84
C GLU A 36 18.72 7.39 14.35
N ALA A 37 17.89 8.44 14.27
CA ALA A 37 16.48 8.35 14.64
C ALA A 37 15.72 7.33 13.78
N TRP A 38 15.99 7.26 12.47
CA TRP A 38 15.40 6.25 11.57
C TRP A 38 15.73 4.81 11.99
N GLU A 39 16.96 4.54 12.46
CA GLU A 39 17.34 3.20 12.97
C GLU A 39 16.62 2.87 14.28
N VAL A 40 16.46 3.84 15.18
CA VAL A 40 15.70 3.63 16.42
C VAL A 40 14.22 3.38 16.14
N VAL A 41 13.64 4.13 15.20
CA VAL A 41 12.24 3.94 14.75
C VAL A 41 12.06 2.55 14.14
N ARG A 42 13.02 2.08 13.32
CA ARG A 42 12.97 0.73 12.73
C ARG A 42 12.92 -0.38 13.78
N ALA A 43 13.52 -0.18 14.95
CA ALA A 43 13.48 -1.14 16.06
C ALA A 43 12.12 -1.16 16.80
N ASP A 44 11.30 -0.12 16.70
CA ASP A 44 9.97 -0.02 17.31
C ASP A 44 8.88 -0.14 16.23
N GLN A 45 8.22 -1.31 16.17
CA GLN A 45 7.23 -1.57 15.11
C GLN A 45 5.99 -0.68 15.18
N VAL A 46 5.61 -0.21 16.37
CA VAL A 46 4.44 0.68 16.54
C VAL A 46 4.78 2.06 16.00
N LEU A 47 5.94 2.59 16.39
CA LEU A 47 6.42 3.87 15.87
C LEU A 47 6.69 3.78 14.36
N ALA A 48 7.29 2.70 13.88
CA ALA A 48 7.52 2.46 12.46
C ALA A 48 6.20 2.45 11.66
N ALA A 49 5.15 1.77 12.15
CA ALA A 49 3.85 1.77 11.50
C ALA A 49 3.23 3.18 11.42
N ARG A 50 3.32 3.96 12.51
CA ARG A 50 2.85 5.36 12.52
C ARG A 50 3.61 6.22 11.52
N VAL A 51 4.92 6.06 11.44
CA VAL A 51 5.75 6.82 10.51
C VAL A 51 5.50 6.39 9.05
N ARG A 52 5.25 5.10 8.78
CA ARG A 52 4.80 4.64 7.45
C ARG A 52 3.46 5.29 7.06
N GLY A 53 2.51 5.39 7.99
CA GLY A 53 1.24 6.09 7.78
C GLY A 53 1.43 7.58 7.46
N ALA A 54 2.31 8.27 8.20
CA ALA A 54 2.65 9.67 7.92
C ALA A 54 3.29 9.85 6.53
N LEU A 55 4.19 8.94 6.12
CA LEU A 55 4.80 8.94 4.79
C LEU A 55 3.78 8.69 3.67
N ALA A 56 2.78 7.83 3.89
CA ALA A 56 1.68 7.63 2.95
C ALA A 56 0.80 8.89 2.80
N GLY A 57 0.51 9.57 3.91
CA GLY A 57 -0.18 10.86 3.91
C GLY A 57 0.58 11.93 3.14
N LEU A 58 1.90 12.05 3.36
CA LEU A 58 2.76 12.96 2.61
C LEU A 58 2.78 12.64 1.11
N ARG A 59 2.80 11.35 0.74
CA ARG A 59 2.75 10.94 -0.67
C ARG A 59 1.44 11.38 -1.32
N ALA A 60 0.31 11.24 -0.64
CA ALA A 60 -0.98 11.70 -1.15
C ALA A 60 -1.04 13.22 -1.27
N GLU A 61 -0.49 13.95 -0.29
CA GLU A 61 -0.44 15.42 -0.29
C GLU A 61 0.36 15.97 -1.47
N PHE A 62 1.50 15.37 -1.81
CA PHE A 62 2.37 15.86 -2.89
C PHE A 62 2.00 15.36 -4.29
N ARG A 63 0.94 14.58 -4.47
CA ARG A 63 0.44 14.24 -5.81
C ARG A 63 -0.09 15.50 -6.51
N GLY A 64 0.37 15.74 -7.73
CA GLY A 64 0.02 16.92 -8.52
C GLY A 64 0.80 18.20 -8.14
N HIS A 65 1.75 18.12 -7.21
CA HIS A 65 2.66 19.24 -6.92
C HIS A 65 3.76 19.36 -7.98
N ARG A 66 4.25 20.59 -8.19
CA ARG A 66 5.39 20.87 -9.08
C ARG A 66 6.63 20.02 -8.77
N ASP A 67 6.85 19.73 -7.49
CA ASP A 67 8.01 18.98 -7.00
C ASP A 67 7.67 17.53 -6.65
N GLU A 68 6.56 16.98 -7.17
CA GLU A 68 6.08 15.63 -6.86
C GLU A 68 7.19 14.58 -6.98
N ALA A 69 7.92 14.55 -8.09
CA ALA A 69 8.99 13.57 -8.32
C ALA A 69 10.10 13.63 -7.24
N MET A 70 10.45 14.84 -6.78
CA MET A 70 11.46 15.04 -5.75
C MET A 70 10.96 14.54 -4.39
N TRP A 71 9.70 14.84 -4.06
CA TRP A 71 9.06 14.35 -2.85
C TRP A 71 8.91 12.84 -2.84
N LEU A 72 8.47 12.24 -3.94
CA LEU A 72 8.37 10.79 -4.08
C LEU A 72 9.73 10.11 -3.91
N LEU A 73 10.81 10.70 -4.43
CA LEU A 73 12.17 10.21 -4.24
C LEU A 73 12.58 10.24 -2.77
N TRP A 74 12.36 11.35 -2.06
CA TRP A 74 12.71 11.47 -0.65
C TRP A 74 11.88 10.54 0.24
N ILE A 75 10.58 10.44 -0.02
CA ILE A 75 9.67 9.52 0.69
C ILE A 75 10.12 8.07 0.46
N SER A 76 10.41 7.69 -0.78
CA SER A 76 10.93 6.36 -1.12
C SER A 76 12.23 6.05 -0.38
N GLN A 77 13.16 7.02 -0.30
CA GLN A 77 14.41 6.86 0.43
C GLN A 77 14.18 6.66 1.94
N ALA A 78 13.25 7.38 2.56
CA ALA A 78 12.91 7.18 3.96
C ALA A 78 12.20 5.84 4.21
N GLN A 79 11.28 5.44 3.33
CA GLN A 79 10.64 4.13 3.39
C GLN A 79 11.66 3.00 3.29
N GLN A 80 12.65 3.11 2.40
CA GLN A 80 13.74 2.13 2.31
C GLN A 80 14.54 2.02 3.61
N ARG A 81 14.77 3.12 4.33
CA ARG A 81 15.44 3.08 5.64
C ARG A 81 14.62 2.35 6.70
N LEU A 82 13.29 2.50 6.67
CA LEU A 82 12.37 1.80 7.58
C LEU A 82 12.19 0.33 7.23
N ASN A 83 12.14 0.02 5.93
CA ASN A 83 11.81 -1.30 5.42
C ASN A 83 13.04 -2.14 5.08
N ARG A 84 14.28 -1.61 5.11
CA ARG A 84 15.49 -2.38 4.81
C ARG A 84 15.43 -3.67 5.63
N PRO A 85 15.26 -4.84 5.01
CA PRO A 85 15.31 -6.09 5.75
C PRO A 85 16.79 -6.40 6.07
N VAL A 86 17.05 -7.22 7.08
CA VAL A 86 18.06 -8.27 6.84
C VAL A 86 17.46 -9.05 5.66
N GLU A 87 18.07 -8.95 4.48
CA GLU A 87 17.57 -9.41 3.15
C GLU A 87 16.78 -10.74 3.14
N PRO A 88 15.97 -11.03 2.11
CA PRO A 88 14.92 -10.20 1.50
C PRO A 88 13.59 -10.97 1.27
N ALA A 89 12.47 -10.26 1.15
CA ALA A 89 11.33 -10.75 0.37
C ALA A 89 10.81 -9.58 -0.48
N ALA A 90 10.54 -9.87 -1.75
CA ALA A 90 10.24 -8.91 -2.81
C ALA A 90 9.09 -7.94 -2.45
N PRO A 91 9.14 -6.66 -2.87
CA PRO A 91 7.98 -5.79 -2.81
C PRO A 91 6.94 -6.23 -3.84
N GLU A 92 5.82 -6.73 -3.35
CA GLU A 92 4.55 -6.82 -4.06
C GLU A 92 4.16 -5.42 -4.59
N PRO A 93 3.68 -5.27 -5.83
CA PRO A 93 3.21 -3.99 -6.34
C PRO A 93 2.02 -3.50 -5.51
N GLU A 94 2.02 -2.19 -5.23
CA GLU A 94 1.08 -1.45 -4.38
C GLU A 94 -0.39 -1.79 -4.69
N PRO A 95 -1.27 -2.00 -3.68
CA PRO A 95 -2.68 -2.14 -3.94
C PRO A 95 -3.24 -0.81 -4.46
N GLU A 96 -3.85 -0.87 -5.64
CA GLU A 96 -4.81 0.10 -6.13
C GLU A 96 -5.82 0.45 -5.03
N VAL A 97 -6.12 1.74 -4.97
CA VAL A 97 -7.16 2.35 -4.15
C VAL A 97 -8.40 1.47 -4.02
N ALA A 98 -8.72 1.11 -2.78
CA ALA A 98 -9.96 0.47 -2.41
C ALA A 98 -11.11 1.48 -2.55
N ASP A 99 -11.91 1.33 -3.62
CA ASP A 99 -13.32 1.71 -3.59
C ASP A 99 -14.06 0.49 -2.99
N VAL A 100 -14.56 0.65 -1.77
CA VAL A 100 -15.27 -0.40 -1.02
C VAL A 100 -16.76 -0.12 -1.07
N VAL A 101 -17.51 -1.02 -1.69
CA VAL A 101 -18.81 -1.64 -1.28
C VAL A 101 -19.24 -2.58 -2.43
N GLU A 102 -19.70 -3.82 -2.29
CA GLU A 102 -20.05 -4.71 -1.19
C GLU A 102 -20.11 -6.14 -1.77
N GLU A 103 -19.77 -7.11 -0.93
CA GLU A 103 -19.73 -8.56 -1.06
C GLU A 103 -20.95 -9.25 -1.71
N VAL A 104 -20.73 -10.20 -2.65
CA VAL A 104 -21.46 -11.49 -2.65
C VAL A 104 -20.52 -12.63 -3.11
N VAL A 105 -20.40 -13.59 -2.21
CA VAL A 105 -19.71 -14.89 -2.23
C VAL A 105 -20.24 -15.83 -3.32
N GLU A 106 -19.36 -16.57 -4.03
CA GLU A 106 -19.55 -18.04 -4.18
C GLU A 106 -18.30 -18.81 -4.65
N VAL A 107 -17.62 -19.41 -3.67
CA VAL A 107 -17.17 -20.82 -3.59
C VAL A 107 -17.05 -21.61 -4.91
N ARG A 108 -15.83 -22.04 -5.25
CA ARG A 108 -15.62 -23.20 -6.15
C ARG A 108 -14.60 -24.18 -5.58
N PRO A 109 -15.01 -25.41 -5.21
CA PRO A 109 -14.11 -26.52 -4.99
C PRO A 109 -14.34 -27.58 -6.12
N PRO A 110 -13.63 -28.72 -6.13
CA PRO A 110 -12.74 -29.13 -7.21
C PRO A 110 -13.34 -30.25 -8.07
N ASP A 111 -12.83 -30.49 -9.28
CA ASP A 111 -12.78 -31.87 -9.79
C ASP A 111 -11.92 -32.01 -11.06
N ARG A 112 -11.02 -32.99 -11.03
CA ARG A 112 -10.44 -33.67 -12.19
C ARG A 112 -11.13 -35.04 -12.21
N PRO A 113 -11.69 -35.51 -13.35
CA PRO A 113 -10.94 -36.44 -14.19
C PRO A 113 -11.21 -36.33 -15.70
N GLU A 114 -10.21 -36.73 -16.51
CA GLU A 114 -10.39 -37.16 -17.91
C GLU A 114 -11.38 -38.35 -17.99
N PRO A 115 -12.19 -38.47 -19.07
CA PRO A 115 -11.72 -39.15 -20.29
C PRO A 115 -12.27 -38.58 -21.62
N ALA A 116 -11.54 -38.80 -22.71
CA ALA A 116 -11.97 -38.64 -24.11
C ALA A 116 -12.98 -39.76 -24.53
N PRO A 117 -13.45 -39.90 -25.80
CA PRO A 117 -13.48 -39.02 -26.98
C PRO A 117 -14.88 -38.98 -27.70
N ARG A 118 -14.92 -38.27 -28.86
CA ARG A 118 -15.82 -38.43 -30.04
C ARG A 118 -17.04 -37.50 -30.22
N ALA A 119 -16.88 -36.70 -31.28
CA ALA A 119 -17.73 -36.58 -32.47
C ALA A 119 -19.00 -35.71 -32.44
N ASP A 120 -19.10 -34.94 -33.52
CA ASP A 120 -20.27 -34.41 -34.22
C ASP A 120 -21.23 -33.43 -33.51
N ARG A 121 -21.21 -32.19 -34.00
CA ARG A 121 -22.31 -31.21 -33.89
C ARG A 121 -23.57 -31.80 -34.58
N PRO A 122 -24.82 -31.43 -34.20
CA PRO A 122 -25.36 -30.15 -34.66
C PRO A 122 -26.28 -29.40 -33.68
N SER A 123 -26.23 -28.08 -33.82
CA SER A 123 -27.35 -27.12 -33.85
C SER A 123 -28.68 -27.49 -33.18
N VAL A 124 -29.07 -26.73 -32.15
CA VAL A 124 -30.47 -26.31 -31.95
C VAL A 124 -30.51 -24.85 -31.43
N PRO A 125 -31.30 -23.96 -32.05
CA PRO A 125 -31.47 -22.58 -31.61
C PRO A 125 -32.66 -22.48 -30.65
N THR A 126 -32.49 -21.93 -29.45
CA THR A 126 -33.61 -21.67 -28.54
C THR A 126 -33.87 -20.17 -28.41
N MET A 127 -34.75 -19.74 -29.31
CA MET A 127 -35.87 -18.81 -29.16
C MET A 127 -35.77 -17.62 -28.20
N VAL A 128 -35.74 -16.44 -28.83
CA VAL A 128 -36.13 -15.13 -28.29
C VAL A 128 -37.62 -15.11 -27.99
N PHE A 129 -38.02 -14.80 -26.75
CA PHE A 129 -39.38 -14.39 -26.43
C PHE A 129 -39.42 -12.86 -26.37
N GLN A 130 -40.00 -12.24 -27.40
CA GLN A 130 -40.35 -10.82 -27.41
C GLN A 130 -41.80 -10.69 -26.95
N GLU A 131 -42.02 -9.95 -25.87
CA GLU A 131 -43.36 -9.61 -25.40
C GLU A 131 -43.69 -8.16 -25.82
N PRO A 132 -44.61 -7.93 -26.78
CA PRO A 132 -45.11 -6.58 -27.05
C PRO A 132 -46.25 -6.25 -26.09
N SER A 133 -46.00 -5.36 -25.15
CA SER A 133 -47.07 -4.61 -24.47
C SER A 133 -47.75 -3.69 -25.49
N GLY A 134 -49.01 -3.95 -25.81
CA GLY A 134 -49.71 -3.13 -26.80
C GLY A 134 -51.19 -3.43 -27.03
N ARG A 135 -52.00 -2.92 -26.09
CA ARG A 135 -53.39 -2.42 -26.25
C ARG A 135 -54.57 -3.39 -26.13
#